data_AF-A0A9Y1BHY4-F1
#
_entry.id   AF-A0A9Y1BHY4-F1
#
_cell.length_a   1.000
_cell.length_b   1.000
_cell.length_c   1.000
_cell.angle_alpha   90.00
_cell.angle_beta   90.00
_cell.angle_gamma   90.00
#
_symmetry.space_group_name_H-M   'P 1'
#
loop_
_entity.id
_entity.type
_entity.pdbx_description
1 polymer ?
#
loop_
_entity_poly.entity_id
_entity_poly.type
_entity_poly.pdbx_seq_one_letter_code
_entity_poly.pdbx_strand_id
1 'polypeptide(L)'
;MEDVVKTLKVRVKNEVLTTRKKEKLRRITGRDTRIIEKYVRIIHHNRKKIGIKAKEGKIKVHKGKLDELTLTTSRVKKEEERRTTVPHDMKKMFPYCSHDEFQECRDIAVQLYEQGYRPNNTRPPRKRARRQLINKKRFILVHLPKDKNNTLSRWWVGIRDSLDRWKRKTRFHQRLWLPLEMSEFHQKELKKE
;
A
#
# COMPACT_ATOMS: atom_id res chain seq x y z
N MET A 1 -26.80 -2.19 -8.87
CA MET A 1 -26.17 -0.85 -8.96
C MET A 1 -24.67 -1.07 -9.04
N GLU A 2 -24.01 -0.56 -10.07
CA GLU A 2 -22.54 -0.58 -10.13
C GLU A 2 -22.00 0.43 -9.12
N ASP A 3 -21.12 -0.01 -8.21
CA ASP A 3 -20.43 0.88 -7.29
C ASP A 3 -19.52 1.83 -8.09
N VAL A 4 -19.92 3.10 -8.20
CA VAL A 4 -19.12 4.13 -8.87
C VAL A 4 -17.94 4.50 -7.97
N VAL A 5 -16.75 3.99 -8.30
CA VAL A 5 -15.52 4.31 -7.57
C VAL A 5 -14.90 5.60 -8.12
N LYS A 6 -15.07 6.72 -7.41
CA LYS A 6 -14.40 7.99 -7.72
C LYS A 6 -13.02 8.07 -7.06
N THR A 7 -12.06 8.71 -7.74
CA THR A 7 -10.72 8.98 -7.19
C THR A 7 -10.51 10.49 -7.07
N LEU A 8 -10.28 10.97 -5.85
CA LEU A 8 -10.00 12.37 -5.54
C LEU A 8 -8.55 12.55 -5.07
N LYS A 9 -7.88 13.59 -5.57
CA LYS A 9 -6.50 13.91 -5.18
C LYS A 9 -6.47 15.08 -4.22
N VAL A 10 -6.18 14.80 -2.96
CA VAL A 10 -6.15 15.79 -1.89
C VAL A 10 -4.72 15.96 -1.38
N ARG A 11 -4.30 17.21 -1.14
CA ARG A 11 -3.00 17.51 -0.54
C ARG A 11 -3.05 17.28 0.97
N VAL A 12 -1.94 16.80 1.53
CA VAL A 12 -1.72 16.78 2.98
C VAL A 12 -1.19 18.14 3.38
N LYS A 13 -1.73 18.73 4.46
CA LYS A 13 -1.21 19.97 5.07
C LYS A 13 0.16 19.71 5.69
N ASN A 14 1.20 19.64 4.87
CA ASN A 14 2.55 19.28 5.32
C ASN A 14 3.18 20.36 6.20
N GLU A 15 2.77 21.61 6.04
CA GLU A 15 3.29 22.77 6.77
C GLU A 15 3.02 22.65 8.28
N VAL A 16 1.83 22.15 8.65
CA VAL A 16 1.42 21.98 10.05
C VAL A 16 1.89 20.66 10.67
N LEU A 17 2.60 19.81 9.92
CA LEU A 17 3.11 18.55 10.46
C LEU A 17 4.40 18.80 11.26
N THR A 18 4.40 18.32 12.50
CA THR A 18 5.64 18.21 13.30
C THR A 18 6.71 17.39 12.57
N THR A 19 7.98 17.69 12.83
CA THR A 19 9.14 16.96 12.29
C THR A 19 9.03 15.46 12.51
N ARG A 20 8.59 15.03 13.69
CA ARG A 20 8.36 13.62 14.04
C ARG A 20 7.32 12.95 13.13
N LYS A 21 6.21 13.64 12.81
CA LYS A 21 5.19 13.11 11.89
C LYS A 21 5.72 13.02 10.46
N LYS A 22 6.48 14.01 10.00
CA LYS A 22 7.12 14.01 8.67
C LYS A 22 8.11 12.85 8.52
N GLU A 23 8.97 12.65 9.50
CA GLU A 23 9.93 11.55 9.51
C GLU A 23 9.23 10.19 9.54
N LYS A 24 8.17 10.06 10.37
CA LYS A 24 7.37 8.84 10.43
C LYS A 24 6.71 8.52 9.09
N LEU A 25 6.13 9.52 8.42
CA LEU A 25 5.58 9.37 7.08
C LEU A 25 6.64 8.91 6.08
N ARG A 26 7.82 9.57 6.08
CA ARG A 26 8.97 9.20 5.21
C ARG A 26 9.41 7.76 5.42
N ARG A 27 9.42 7.27 6.67
CA ARG A 27 9.82 5.91 7.01
C ARG A 27 8.79 4.88 6.53
N ILE A 28 7.50 5.16 6.67
CA ILE A 28 6.42 4.31 6.14
C ILE A 28 6.54 4.21 4.61
N THR A 29 6.62 5.36 3.92
CA THR A 29 6.72 5.38 2.46
C THR A 29 8.01 4.75 1.95
N GLY A 30 9.15 5.06 2.57
CA GLY A 30 10.45 4.48 2.18
C GLY A 30 10.56 2.97 2.41
N ARG A 31 9.87 2.44 3.43
CA ARG A 31 9.76 0.98 3.62
C ARG A 31 8.94 0.36 2.48
N ASP A 32 7.77 0.91 2.19
CA ASP A 32 6.90 0.39 1.14
C ASP A 32 7.55 0.44 -0.23
N THR A 33 8.25 1.53 -0.56
CA THR A 33 9.03 1.65 -1.79
C THR A 33 10.03 0.50 -1.93
N ARG A 34 10.78 0.17 -0.88
CA ARG A 34 11.75 -0.94 -0.90
C ARG A 34 11.08 -2.30 -1.09
N ILE A 35 9.92 -2.52 -0.46
CA ILE A 35 9.14 -3.77 -0.60
C ILE A 35 8.60 -3.88 -2.04
N ILE A 36 8.02 -2.80 -2.57
CA ILE A 36 7.49 -2.73 -3.95
C ILE A 36 8.61 -3.00 -4.96
N GLU A 37 9.77 -2.35 -4.82
CA GLU A 37 10.92 -2.57 -5.69
C GLU A 37 11.41 -4.02 -5.64
N LYS A 38 11.44 -4.62 -4.44
CA LYS A 38 11.82 -6.02 -4.29
C LYS A 38 10.83 -6.95 -5.00
N TYR A 39 9.52 -6.72 -4.85
CA TYR A 39 8.51 -7.45 -5.60
C TYR A 39 8.69 -7.30 -7.11
N VAL A 40 8.90 -6.09 -7.62
CA VAL A 40 9.13 -5.86 -9.05
C VAL A 40 10.35 -6.65 -9.55
N ARG A 41 11.45 -6.66 -8.79
CA ARG A 41 12.63 -7.47 -9.12
C ARG A 41 12.29 -8.96 -9.14
N ILE A 42 11.61 -9.49 -8.13
CA ILE A 42 11.22 -10.91 -8.07
C ILE A 42 10.33 -11.27 -9.26
N ILE A 43 9.36 -10.43 -9.59
CA ILE A 43 8.48 -10.61 -10.75
C ILE A 43 9.29 -10.66 -12.04
N HIS A 44 10.26 -9.77 -12.21
CA HIS A 44 11.10 -9.71 -13.39
C HIS A 44 11.93 -10.98 -13.60
N HIS A 45 12.58 -11.48 -12.53
CA HIS A 45 13.41 -12.70 -12.58
C HIS A 45 12.57 -13.96 -12.78
N ASN A 46 11.36 -14.01 -12.21
CA ASN A 46 10.48 -15.17 -12.28
C ASN A 46 9.40 -15.06 -13.37
N ARG A 47 9.55 -14.13 -14.33
CA ARG A 47 8.51 -13.79 -15.32
C ARG A 47 7.95 -14.99 -16.08
N LYS A 48 8.79 -16.00 -16.36
CA LYS A 48 8.37 -17.22 -17.09
C LYS A 48 7.44 -18.11 -16.25
N LYS A 49 7.60 -18.10 -14.91
CA LYS A 49 6.83 -18.96 -13.98
C LYS A 49 5.51 -18.33 -13.54
N ILE A 50 5.50 -17.00 -13.36
CA ILE A 50 4.35 -16.27 -12.80
C ILE A 50 3.62 -15.38 -13.82
N GLY A 51 4.19 -15.20 -15.01
CA GLY A 51 3.59 -14.41 -16.08
C GLY A 51 2.53 -15.20 -16.84
N ILE A 52 1.35 -14.62 -16.97
CA ILE A 52 0.27 -15.09 -17.83
C ILE A 52 0.28 -14.20 -19.07
N LYS A 53 0.30 -14.80 -20.26
CA LYS A 53 0.08 -14.06 -21.51
C LYS A 53 -1.36 -13.56 -21.52
N ALA A 54 -1.56 -12.25 -21.53
CA ALA A 54 -2.87 -11.63 -21.72
C ALA A 54 -3.08 -11.27 -23.20
N LYS A 55 -4.31 -10.87 -23.55
CA LYS A 55 -4.64 -10.32 -24.88
C LYS A 55 -3.67 -9.16 -25.23
N GLU A 56 -3.29 -9.06 -26.50
CA GLU A 56 -2.38 -8.02 -27.05
C GLU A 56 -0.94 -8.05 -26.51
N GLY A 57 -0.39 -9.22 -26.17
CA GLY A 57 1.03 -9.33 -25.76
C GLY A 57 1.36 -8.71 -24.40
N LYS A 58 0.35 -8.29 -23.64
CA LYS A 58 0.50 -7.78 -22.26
C LYS A 58 0.82 -8.94 -21.32
N ILE A 59 1.71 -8.71 -20.35
CA ILE A 59 2.01 -9.68 -19.29
C ILE A 59 1.10 -9.38 -18.12
N LYS A 60 0.30 -10.35 -17.69
CA LYS A 60 -0.47 -10.32 -16.44
C LYS A 60 0.25 -11.15 -15.39
N VAL A 61 0.34 -10.69 -14.15
CA VAL A 61 1.08 -11.42 -13.10
C VAL A 61 0.11 -12.23 -12.24
N HIS A 62 0.41 -13.52 -12.04
CA HIS A 62 -0.38 -14.36 -11.14
C HIS A 62 -0.04 -14.08 -9.67
N LYS A 63 -0.95 -13.39 -8.96
CA LYS A 63 -0.74 -13.00 -7.54
C LYS A 63 -0.50 -14.19 -6.59
N GLY A 64 -1.27 -15.27 -6.73
CA GLY A 64 -1.11 -16.48 -5.90
C GLY A 64 0.29 -17.12 -6.00
N LYS A 65 0.73 -17.43 -7.23
CA LYS A 65 2.10 -17.88 -7.50
C LYS A 65 3.18 -16.91 -7.02
N LEU A 66 2.92 -15.60 -7.03
CA LEU A 66 3.85 -14.63 -6.46
C LEU A 66 3.92 -14.75 -4.92
N ASP A 67 2.81 -14.99 -4.23
CA ASP A 67 2.81 -15.27 -2.79
C ASP A 67 3.50 -16.59 -2.44
N GLU A 68 3.33 -17.61 -3.29
CA GLU A 68 4.05 -18.88 -3.18
C GLU A 68 5.57 -18.69 -3.15
N LEU A 69 6.07 -17.74 -3.94
CA LEU A 69 7.49 -17.42 -4.00
C LEU A 69 7.97 -16.50 -2.87
N THR A 70 7.08 -15.71 -2.26
CA THR A 70 7.49 -14.55 -1.46
C THR A 70 7.02 -14.51 -0.01
N LEU A 71 5.94 -15.21 0.34
CA LEU A 71 5.33 -15.12 1.67
C LEU A 71 5.15 -16.49 2.31
N THR A 72 5.74 -16.69 3.48
CA THR A 72 5.50 -17.87 4.32
C THR A 72 4.11 -17.81 4.98
N THR A 73 3.49 -18.97 5.20
CA THR A 73 2.12 -19.12 5.74
C THR A 73 2.11 -19.92 7.06
N SER A 74 2.94 -19.52 8.02
CA SER A 74 3.10 -20.20 9.31
C SER A 74 1.85 -20.26 10.21
N ARG A 75 0.83 -19.43 9.95
CA ARG A 75 -0.39 -19.32 10.78
C ARG A 75 -1.61 -20.05 10.20
N VAL A 76 -1.44 -20.85 9.15
CA VAL A 76 -2.57 -21.58 8.54
C VAL A 76 -2.96 -22.77 9.42
N LYS A 77 -4.27 -23.02 9.53
CA LYS A 77 -4.86 -24.05 10.40
C LYS A 77 -4.52 -25.46 9.95
N LYS A 78 -4.51 -25.72 8.63
CA LYS A 78 -4.11 -27.00 8.06
C LYS A 78 -2.60 -27.05 7.89
N GLU A 79 -1.99 -28.11 8.39
CA GLU A 79 -0.55 -28.30 8.38
C GLU A 79 0.00 -28.45 6.95
N GLU A 80 -0.75 -29.12 6.08
CA GLU A 80 -0.44 -29.32 4.66
C GLU A 80 -0.35 -28.00 3.86
N GLU A 81 -1.02 -26.94 4.31
CA GLU A 81 -1.03 -25.62 3.67
C GLU A 81 0.04 -24.67 4.25
N ARG A 82 0.79 -25.12 5.26
CA ARG A 82 1.85 -24.31 5.90
C ARG A 82 3.09 -24.28 5.05
N ARG A 83 3.39 -23.10 4.50
CA ARG A 83 4.65 -22.81 3.82
C ARG A 83 5.61 -22.19 4.82
N THR A 84 6.50 -23.00 5.38
CA THR A 84 7.52 -22.59 6.35
C THR A 84 8.73 -21.93 5.67
N THR A 85 9.01 -22.31 4.42
CA THR A 85 10.10 -21.77 3.62
C THR A 85 9.61 -21.36 2.23
N VAL A 86 10.10 -20.22 1.74
CA VAL A 86 9.86 -19.75 0.38
C VAL A 86 11.15 -19.18 -0.23
N PRO A 87 11.33 -19.21 -1.55
CA PRO A 87 12.57 -18.78 -2.22
C PRO A 87 12.96 -17.32 -1.94
N HIS A 88 11.98 -16.43 -1.79
CA HIS A 88 12.19 -15.01 -1.58
C HIS A 88 11.43 -14.53 -0.34
N ASP A 89 11.81 -15.03 0.83
CA ASP A 89 11.08 -14.77 2.07
C ASP A 89 11.06 -13.28 2.47
N MET A 90 9.98 -12.61 2.10
CA MET A 90 9.77 -11.19 2.38
C MET A 90 9.56 -10.93 3.87
N LYS A 91 9.05 -11.90 4.64
CA LYS A 91 8.88 -11.75 6.09
C LYS A 91 10.21 -11.79 6.82
N LYS A 92 11.18 -12.57 6.34
CA LYS A 92 12.56 -12.51 6.87
C LYS A 92 13.23 -11.18 6.53
N MET A 93 13.04 -10.67 5.32
CA MET A 93 13.63 -9.40 4.87
C MET A 93 13.02 -8.17 5.54
N PHE A 94 11.71 -8.20 5.80
CA PHE A 94 10.96 -7.13 6.43
C PHE A 94 10.15 -7.70 7.60
N PRO A 95 10.81 -8.02 8.74
CA PRO A 95 10.19 -8.71 9.87
C PRO A 95 9.07 -7.90 10.53
N TYR A 96 9.07 -6.59 10.30
CA TYR A 96 8.15 -5.64 10.88
C TYR A 96 6.96 -5.29 9.98
N CYS A 97 6.71 -6.10 8.96
CA CYS A 97 5.58 -5.92 8.06
C CYS A 97 4.55 -7.01 8.29
N SER A 98 3.30 -6.59 8.41
CA SER A 98 2.19 -7.52 8.45
C SER A 98 1.94 -8.16 7.08
N HIS A 99 1.25 -9.31 7.07
CA HIS A 99 0.91 -10.00 5.84
C HIS A 99 0.03 -9.15 4.91
N ASP A 100 -0.94 -8.42 5.47
CA ASP A 100 -1.81 -7.49 4.72
C ASP A 100 -0.98 -6.44 3.98
N GLU A 101 0.05 -5.87 4.62
CA GLU A 101 0.90 -4.84 3.99
C GLU A 101 1.76 -5.38 2.85
N PHE A 102 2.22 -6.63 2.96
CA PHE A 102 2.89 -7.27 1.85
C PHE A 102 1.94 -7.47 0.66
N GLN A 103 0.69 -7.88 0.90
CA GLN A 103 -0.31 -8.03 -0.15
C GLN A 103 -0.62 -6.68 -0.84
N GLU A 104 -0.67 -5.59 -0.07
CA GLU A 104 -0.83 -4.24 -0.62
C GLU A 104 0.35 -3.83 -1.50
N CYS A 105 1.58 -3.99 -0.99
CA CYS A 105 2.80 -3.66 -1.73
C CYS A 105 2.93 -4.54 -2.99
N ARG A 106 2.59 -5.82 -2.89
CA ARG A 106 2.54 -6.76 -4.01
C ARG A 106 1.58 -6.28 -5.08
N ASP A 107 0.37 -5.88 -4.71
CA ASP A 107 -0.63 -5.47 -5.70
C ASP A 107 -0.21 -4.19 -6.43
N ILE A 108 0.44 -3.24 -5.73
CA ILE A 108 1.05 -2.06 -6.35
C ILE A 108 2.21 -2.48 -7.28
N ALA A 109 3.08 -3.38 -6.85
CA ALA A 109 4.20 -3.88 -7.64
C ALA A 109 3.75 -4.60 -8.92
N VAL A 110 2.70 -5.43 -8.82
CA VAL A 110 2.06 -6.09 -9.97
C VAL A 110 1.54 -5.04 -10.94
N GLN A 111 0.76 -4.07 -10.47
CA GLN A 111 0.21 -3.02 -11.33
C GLN A 111 1.32 -2.20 -12.01
N LEU A 112 2.38 -1.84 -11.29
CA LEU A 112 3.55 -1.17 -11.86
C LEU A 112 4.18 -2.01 -12.98
N TYR A 113 4.40 -3.29 -12.71
CA TYR A 113 5.01 -4.21 -13.66
C TYR A 113 4.14 -4.40 -14.91
N GLU A 114 2.83 -4.58 -14.75
CA GLU A 114 1.88 -4.71 -15.86
C GLU A 114 1.80 -3.42 -16.71
N GLN A 115 2.02 -2.25 -16.09
CA GLN A 115 2.14 -0.96 -16.78
C GLN A 115 3.48 -0.75 -17.49
N GLY A 116 4.41 -1.71 -17.41
CA GLY A 116 5.70 -1.68 -18.10
C GLY A 116 6.87 -1.18 -17.24
N TYR A 117 6.68 -0.97 -15.93
CA TYR A 117 7.80 -0.69 -15.04
C TYR A 117 8.72 -1.93 -14.96
N ARG A 118 10.02 -1.71 -15.10
CA ARG A 118 11.05 -2.76 -15.03
C ARG A 118 12.20 -2.26 -14.14
N PRO A 119 12.90 -3.14 -13.41
CA PRO A 119 13.95 -2.73 -12.48
C PRO A 119 15.12 -1.98 -13.13
N ASN A 120 15.44 -2.33 -14.38
CA ASN A 120 16.59 -1.78 -15.11
C ASN A 120 16.18 -0.66 -16.08
N ASN A 121 14.92 -0.21 -16.03
CA ASN A 121 14.47 0.83 -16.94
C ASN A 121 14.89 2.19 -16.40
N THR A 122 15.79 2.87 -17.11
CA THR A 122 16.18 4.27 -16.85
C THR A 122 15.04 5.25 -17.15
N ARG A 123 14.03 4.83 -17.94
CA ARG A 123 12.89 5.68 -18.25
C ARG A 123 11.85 5.64 -17.13
N PRO A 124 11.35 6.80 -16.67
CA PRO A 124 10.27 6.84 -15.71
C PRO A 124 9.03 6.13 -16.28
N PRO A 125 8.30 5.34 -15.48
CA PRO A 125 7.11 4.66 -15.95
C PRO A 125 6.11 5.67 -16.52
N ARG A 126 5.50 5.37 -17.68
CA ARG A 126 4.42 6.20 -18.24
C ARG A 126 3.35 6.38 -17.17
N LYS A 127 3.02 7.63 -16.85
CA LYS A 127 1.97 7.98 -15.88
C LYS A 127 0.62 7.51 -16.42
N ARG A 128 0.23 6.27 -16.08
CA ARG A 128 -1.10 5.74 -16.36
C ARG A 128 -1.96 5.84 -15.11
N ALA A 129 -3.26 6.08 -15.30
CA ALA A 129 -4.22 5.95 -14.22
C ALA A 129 -4.08 4.56 -13.60
N ARG A 130 -3.81 4.52 -12.30
CA ARG A 130 -3.74 3.29 -11.53
C ARG A 130 -5.13 3.04 -10.97
N ARG A 131 -5.65 1.83 -11.14
CA ARG A 131 -6.76 1.35 -10.32
C ARG A 131 -6.30 1.45 -8.87
N GLN A 132 -6.79 2.46 -8.14
CA GLN A 132 -6.49 2.57 -6.72
C GLN A 132 -7.22 1.44 -6.02
N LEU A 133 -6.48 0.60 -5.31
CA LEU A 133 -7.06 -0.45 -4.50
C LEU A 133 -7.72 0.25 -3.31
N ILE A 134 -9.02 0.00 -3.10
CA ILE A 134 -9.76 0.54 -1.97
C ILE A 134 -9.25 -0.14 -0.71
N ASN A 135 -8.21 0.46 -0.13
CA ASN A 135 -7.54 -0.10 1.01
C ASN A 135 -8.18 0.40 2.31
N LYS A 136 -9.38 -0.13 2.58
CA LYS A 136 -10.21 0.20 3.76
C LYS A 136 -9.49 -0.09 5.08
N LYS A 137 -8.53 -1.02 5.08
CA LYS A 137 -7.77 -1.40 6.27
C LYS A 137 -6.68 -0.37 6.59
N ARG A 138 -5.99 0.15 5.57
CA ARG A 138 -4.86 1.06 5.74
C ARG A 138 -5.26 2.51 5.91
N PHE A 139 -6.21 3.00 5.12
CA PHE A 139 -6.62 4.40 5.16
C PHE A 139 -7.99 4.51 5.82
N ILE A 140 -8.12 5.45 6.75
CA ILE A 140 -9.41 5.89 7.27
C ILE A 140 -9.49 7.39 7.04
N LEU A 141 -10.52 7.84 6.34
CA LEU A 141 -10.87 9.24 6.23
C LEU A 141 -11.84 9.58 7.38
N VAL A 142 -11.55 10.61 8.14
CA VAL A 142 -12.42 11.10 9.22
C VAL A 142 -12.69 12.58 9.03
N HIS A 143 -13.96 12.94 9.18
CA HIS A 143 -14.39 14.33 9.33
C HIS A 143 -14.54 14.62 10.82
N LEU A 144 -13.65 15.45 11.37
CA LEU A 144 -13.70 15.87 12.77
C LEU A 144 -14.39 17.25 12.87
N PRO A 145 -15.27 17.45 13.87
CA PRO A 145 -15.84 18.76 14.13
C PRO A 145 -14.74 19.78 14.43
N LYS A 146 -15.00 21.04 14.07
CA LYS A 146 -14.09 22.16 14.27
C LYS A 146 -14.25 22.65 15.72
N ASP A 147 -13.88 21.81 16.69
CA ASP A 147 -13.90 22.21 18.10
C ASP A 147 -12.77 23.20 18.40
N LYS A 148 -12.86 23.90 19.54
CA LYS A 148 -11.84 24.85 20.03
C LYS A 148 -10.41 24.26 20.02
N ASN A 149 -10.28 22.93 20.09
CA ASN A 149 -9.00 22.20 20.11
C ASN A 149 -8.51 21.72 18.73
N ASN A 150 -9.32 21.77 17.67
CA ASN A 150 -8.95 21.28 16.34
C ASN A 150 -9.06 22.38 15.27
N THR A 151 -8.10 23.30 15.31
CA THR A 151 -7.99 24.43 14.37
C THR A 151 -7.31 24.05 13.04
N LEU A 152 -6.66 22.89 12.96
CA LEU A 152 -5.77 22.52 11.85
C LEU A 152 -6.51 22.08 10.58
N SER A 153 -7.46 21.16 10.69
CA SER A 153 -8.30 20.73 9.57
C SER A 153 -9.56 20.04 10.05
N ARG A 154 -10.63 20.12 9.26
CA ARG A 154 -11.86 19.34 9.45
C ARG A 154 -11.70 17.91 8.93
N TRP A 155 -10.77 17.69 8.01
CA TRP A 155 -10.59 16.40 7.33
C TRP A 155 -9.22 15.82 7.63
N TRP A 156 -9.22 14.56 8.05
CA TRP A 156 -8.02 13.85 8.47
C TRP A 156 -7.96 12.48 7.80
N VAL A 157 -6.78 12.09 7.36
CA VAL A 157 -6.51 10.71 6.94
C VAL A 157 -5.64 10.02 7.98
N GLY A 158 -6.13 8.91 8.51
CA GLY A 158 -5.38 8.01 9.37
C GLY A 158 -4.72 6.94 8.52
N ILE A 159 -3.40 7.00 8.36
CA ILE A 159 -2.62 5.93 7.72
C ILE A 159 -2.23 4.93 8.78
N ARG A 160 -2.55 3.64 8.57
CA ARG A 160 -2.09 2.56 9.44
C ARG A 160 -0.56 2.61 9.54
N ASP A 161 -0.08 2.79 10.75
CA ASP A 161 1.33 2.76 11.09
C ASP A 161 1.75 1.32 11.37
N SER A 162 2.89 1.00 10.81
CA SER A 162 3.45 -0.33 10.75
C SER A 162 4.95 -0.30 10.94
N LEU A 163 5.44 0.83 11.44
CA LEU A 163 6.74 0.89 12.07
C LEU A 163 6.58 0.27 13.46
N ASP A 164 6.89 -1.02 13.56
CA ASP A 164 6.94 -1.86 14.77
C ASP A 164 7.96 -1.38 15.82
N ARG A 165 7.92 -0.10 16.19
CA ARG A 165 8.64 0.41 17.37
C ARG A 165 7.80 0.27 18.64
N TRP A 166 6.58 -0.25 18.58
CA TRP A 166 5.76 -0.40 19.77
C TRP A 166 6.00 -1.75 20.44
N LYS A 167 6.26 -1.69 21.76
CA LYS A 167 6.61 -2.80 22.65
C LYS A 167 5.68 -4.02 22.42
N ARG A 168 6.23 -5.08 21.82
CA ARG A 168 5.90 -6.53 21.71
C ARG A 168 4.54 -7.14 22.18
N LYS A 169 3.52 -6.40 22.62
CA LYS A 169 2.29 -6.94 23.23
C LYS A 169 0.96 -6.37 22.70
N THR A 170 0.95 -5.37 21.83
CA THR A 170 -0.32 -4.82 21.29
C THR A 170 -0.70 -5.48 19.97
N ARG A 171 -1.93 -6.02 19.90
CA ARG A 171 -2.50 -6.61 18.67
C ARG A 171 -2.96 -5.58 17.63
N PHE A 172 -2.97 -4.29 18.00
CA PHE A 172 -3.54 -3.22 17.19
C PHE A 172 -2.46 -2.31 16.61
N HIS A 173 -2.56 -2.04 15.31
CA HIS A 173 -1.74 -1.04 14.64
C HIS A 173 -2.18 0.37 15.04
N GLN A 174 -1.21 1.23 15.32
CA GLN A 174 -1.49 2.65 15.47
C GLN A 174 -1.77 3.31 14.12
N ARG A 175 -2.22 4.56 14.16
CA ARG A 175 -2.43 5.37 12.95
C ARG A 175 -1.62 6.65 13.01
N LEU A 176 -0.99 6.99 11.90
CA LEU A 176 -0.46 8.32 11.65
C LEU A 176 -1.59 9.18 11.07
N TRP A 177 -2.09 10.10 11.88
CA TRP A 177 -3.11 11.06 11.47
C TRP A 177 -2.48 12.26 10.76
N LEU A 178 -2.91 12.48 9.51
CA LEU A 178 -2.46 13.55 8.64
C LEU A 178 -3.65 14.48 8.30
N PRO A 179 -3.52 15.80 8.51
CA PRO A 179 -4.54 16.76 8.13
C PRO A 179 -4.56 16.96 6.62
N LEU A 180 -5.75 17.12 6.05
CA LEU A 180 -5.96 17.28 4.61
C LEU A 180 -6.35 18.72 4.23
N GLU A 181 -5.97 19.11 3.01
CA GLU A 181 -6.36 20.36 2.33
C GLU A 181 -7.55 20.11 1.41
N MET A 182 -8.74 20.06 2.01
CA MET A 182 -9.98 19.84 1.25
C MET A 182 -10.53 21.16 0.71
N SER A 183 -10.46 21.35 -0.61
CA SER A 183 -11.20 22.42 -1.28
C SER A 183 -12.71 22.16 -1.33
N GLU A 184 -13.50 23.17 -1.68
CA GLU A 184 -14.95 23.04 -1.85
C GLU A 184 -15.33 21.97 -2.87
N PHE A 185 -14.55 21.82 -3.94
CA PHE A 185 -14.74 20.77 -4.94
C PHE A 185 -14.72 19.38 -4.29
N HIS A 186 -13.72 19.11 -3.45
CA HIS A 186 -13.61 17.82 -2.76
C HIS A 186 -14.80 17.56 -1.82
N GLN A 187 -15.27 18.60 -1.13
CA GLN A 187 -16.41 18.48 -0.23
C GLN A 187 -17.72 18.24 -0.99
N LYS A 188 -17.91 18.89 -2.14
CA LYS A 188 -19.08 18.65 -3.01
C LYS A 188 -19.05 17.24 -3.57
N GLU A 189 -17.90 16.75 -4.05
CA GLU A 189 -17.80 15.38 -4.58
C GLU A 189 -18.00 14.30 -3.52
N LEU A 190 -17.61 14.53 -2.26
CA LEU A 190 -17.91 13.61 -1.15
C LEU A 190 -19.38 13.65 -0.69
N LYS A 191 -20.10 14.76 -0.92
CA LYS A 191 -21.52 14.90 -0.56
C LYS A 191 -22.47 14.41 -1.65
N LYS A 192 -21.98 14.15 -2.87
CA LYS A 192 -22.76 13.63 -4.01
C LYS A 192 -22.98 12.11 -3.92
N GLU A 193 -22.74 11.50 -2.77
CA GLU A 193 -23.10 10.11 -2.46
C GLU A 193 -24.53 10.04 -1.93
#